data_AF-A0AAX1URB5-F1
#
_entry.id   AF-A0AAX1URB5-F1
#
_cell.length_a   1.000
_cell.length_b   1.000
_cell.length_c   1.000
_cell.angle_alpha   90.00
_cell.angle_beta   90.00
_cell.angle_gamma   90.00
#
_symmetry.space_group_name_H-M   'P 1'
#
loop_
_entity.id
_entity.type
_entity.pdbx_description
1 polymer ?
#
loop_
_entity_poly.entity_id
_entity_poly.type
_entity_poly.pdbx_seq_one_letter_code
_entity_poly.pdbx_strand_id
1 'polypeptide(L)'
;MSASDNDIEKQKRRHRGPLIGIAVVVIFALGYMVWWFGHEVSEGNAPEGSAVQIDGRTGEVETDAQQGSVGGGDPASADNAPAPPVTAPAN
;
A
#
# COMPACT_ATOMS: atom_id res chain seq x y z
N MET A 1 27.95 52.14 22.91
CA MET A 1 27.64 51.27 21.76
C MET A 1 26.14 51.24 21.63
N SER A 2 25.57 51.89 20.61
CA SER A 2 24.13 51.86 20.33
C SER A 2 23.78 50.53 19.66
N ALA A 3 22.68 49.91 20.11
CA ALA A 3 22.24 48.61 19.63
C ALA A 3 22.04 48.60 18.10
N SER A 4 22.39 47.48 17.47
CA SER A 4 22.03 47.14 16.10
C SER A 4 20.54 47.42 15.89
N ASP A 5 20.23 48.40 15.05
CA ASP A 5 18.86 48.73 14.66
C ASP A 5 18.31 47.55 13.83
N ASN A 6 17.64 46.62 14.50
CA ASN A 6 17.05 45.45 13.88
C ASN A 6 15.79 45.87 13.15
N ASP A 7 15.97 46.42 11.95
CA ASP A 7 14.88 46.79 11.06
C ASP A 7 14.26 45.51 10.46
N ILE A 8 13.32 44.92 11.23
CA ILE A 8 12.60 43.67 10.92
C ILE A 8 11.90 43.75 9.56
N GLU A 9 11.44 44.94 9.17
CA GLU A 9 10.65 45.15 7.97
C GLU A 9 11.51 45.01 6.70
N LYS A 10 12.74 45.56 6.77
CA LYS A 10 13.75 45.43 5.71
C LYS A 10 14.24 43.99 5.56
N GLN A 11 14.39 43.28 6.67
CA GLN A 11 14.68 41.85 6.68
C GLN A 11 13.55 41.08 6.00
N LYS A 12 12.31 41.23 6.48
CA LYS A 12 11.12 40.52 5.97
C LYS A 12 11.04 40.55 4.45
N ARG A 13 11.24 41.73 3.85
CA ARG A 13 11.19 41.94 2.40
C ARG A 13 12.28 41.19 1.63
N ARG A 14 13.48 41.03 2.19
CA ARG A 14 14.61 40.34 1.55
C ARG A 14 14.42 38.82 1.49
N HIS A 15 13.80 38.22 2.51
CA HIS A 15 13.58 36.77 2.58
C HIS A 15 12.24 36.30 2.01
N ARG A 16 11.30 37.21 1.72
CA ARG A 16 10.03 36.86 1.06
C ARG A 16 10.25 36.15 -0.28
N GLY A 17 11.21 36.61 -1.10
CA GLY A 17 11.51 35.98 -2.39
C GLY A 17 11.92 34.51 -2.28
N PRO A 18 12.99 34.19 -1.52
CA PRO A 18 13.39 32.81 -1.27
C PRO A 18 12.30 31.94 -0.65
N LEU A 19 11.54 32.45 0.32
CA LEU A 19 10.44 31.70 0.95
C LEU A 19 9.33 31.35 -0.05
N ILE A 20 8.96 32.28 -0.93
CA ILE A 20 7.98 32.02 -1.99
C ILE A 20 8.54 30.99 -2.97
N GLY A 21 9.82 31.10 -3.35
CA GLY A 21 10.46 30.13 -4.24
C GLY A 21 10.41 28.70 -3.69
N ILE A 22 10.77 28.52 -2.41
CA ILE A 22 10.69 27.22 -1.74
C ILE A 22 9.24 26.73 -1.70
N ALA A 23 8.28 27.59 -1.35
CA ALA A 23 6.87 27.21 -1.32
C ALA A 23 6.37 26.71 -2.68
N VAL A 24 6.74 27.37 -3.78
CA VAL A 24 6.39 26.95 -5.14
C VAL A 24 7.00 25.58 -5.48
N VAL A 25 8.27 25.36 -5.16
CA VAL A 25 8.94 24.07 -5.40
C VAL A 25 8.28 22.94 -4.60
N VAL A 26 7.95 23.19 -3.34
CA VAL A 26 7.27 22.20 -2.49
C VAL A 26 5.90 21.84 -3.05
N ILE A 27 5.09 22.83 -3.46
CA ILE A 27 3.77 22.59 -4.07
C ILE A 27 3.93 21.77 -5.35
N PHE A 28 4.90 22.12 -6.20
CA PHE A 28 5.16 21.38 -7.43
C PHE A 28 5.56 19.92 -7.14
N ALA A 29 6.48 19.69 -6.21
CA ALA A 29 6.92 18.34 -5.84
C ALA A 29 5.77 17.49 -5.29
N LEU A 30 4.94 18.05 -4.41
CA LEU A 30 3.76 17.37 -3.87
C LEU A 30 2.74 17.06 -4.97
N GLY A 31 2.46 18.02 -5.86
CA GLY A 31 1.55 17.81 -6.99
C GLY A 31 2.05 16.73 -7.95
N TYR A 32 3.35 16.75 -8.28
CA TYR A 32 3.98 15.72 -9.10
C TYR A 32 3.91 14.35 -8.43
N MET A 33 4.15 14.27 -7.12
CA MET A 33 4.09 13.01 -6.39
C MET A 33 2.68 12.42 -6.39
N VAL A 34 1.64 13.23 -6.14
CA VAL A 34 0.24 12.76 -6.20
C VAL A 34 -0.12 12.28 -7.60
N TRP A 35 0.28 13.02 -8.63
CA TRP A 35 0.06 12.63 -10.03
C TRP A 35 0.76 11.31 -10.37
N TRP A 36 2.03 11.17 -9.98
CA TRP A 36 2.83 9.96 -10.22
C TRP A 36 2.23 8.74 -9.52
N PHE A 37 1.88 8.86 -8.23
CA PHE A 37 1.23 7.77 -7.50
C PHE A 37 -0.11 7.37 -8.12
N GLY A 38 -0.92 8.34 -8.55
CA GLY A 38 -2.18 8.06 -9.22
C GLY A 38 -1.99 7.27 -10.53
N HIS A 39 -0.98 7.62 -11.31
CA HIS A 39 -0.62 6.90 -12.54
C HIS A 39 -0.17 5.46 -12.23
N GLU A 40 0.75 5.28 -11.29
CA GLU A 40 1.26 3.94 -10.90
C GLU A 40 0.14 3.05 -10.36
N VAL A 41 -0.78 3.57 -9.56
CA VAL A 41 -1.92 2.79 -9.05
C VAL A 41 -2.90 2.43 -10.18
N SER A 42 -3.07 3.29 -11.16
CA SER A 42 -3.98 3.02 -12.29
C SER A 42 -3.42 2.01 -13.29
N GLU A 43 -2.09 1.93 -13.43
CA GLU A 43 -1.41 1.04 -14.37
C GLU A 43 -0.76 -0.17 -13.69
N GLY A 44 -0.74 -0.19 -12.36
CA GLY A 44 -0.16 -1.26 -11.56
C GLY A 44 -0.93 -2.56 -11.71
N ASN A 45 -0.21 -3.64 -12.02
CA ASN A 45 -0.74 -4.99 -11.90
C ASN A 45 -0.69 -5.43 -10.43
N ALA A 46 -1.60 -6.34 -10.05
CA ALA A 46 -1.48 -7.02 -8.78
C ALA A 46 -0.10 -7.70 -8.71
N PRO A 47 0.55 -7.72 -7.53
CA PRO A 47 1.79 -8.46 -7.38
C PRO A 47 1.55 -9.91 -7.81
N GLU A 48 2.34 -10.36 -8.78
CA GLU A 48 2.37 -11.75 -9.19
C GLU A 48 2.84 -12.55 -7.96
N GLY A 49 1.89 -13.15 -7.24
CA GLY A 49 2.18 -14.03 -6.14
C GLY A 49 3.10 -15.15 -6.63
N SER A 50 4.11 -15.49 -5.84
CA SER A 50 4.86 -16.71 -6.12
C SER A 50 3.89 -17.88 -5.99
N ALA A 51 3.79 -18.73 -7.01
CA ALA A 51 3.01 -19.97 -6.94
C ALA A 51 3.41 -20.86 -5.73
N VAL A 52 4.61 -20.60 -5.18
CA VAL A 52 5.18 -21.25 -4.01
C VAL A 52 5.56 -20.17 -3.00
N GLN A 53 4.80 -20.06 -1.92
CA GLN A 53 5.18 -19.27 -0.76
C GLN A 53 5.90 -20.15 0.27
N ILE A 54 6.90 -19.62 0.97
CA ILE A 54 7.62 -20.35 2.02
C ILE A 54 7.30 -19.69 3.36
N ASP A 55 6.76 -20.45 4.30
CA ASP A 55 6.52 -19.95 5.66
C ASP A 55 7.86 -19.65 6.36
N GLY A 56 8.08 -18.39 6.71
CA GLY A 56 9.30 -17.94 7.39
C GLY A 56 9.51 -18.50 8.79
N ARG A 57 8.50 -19.11 9.42
CA ARG A 57 8.64 -19.79 10.72
C ARG A 57 9.04 -21.25 10.60
N THR A 58 8.49 -21.97 9.63
CA THR A 58 8.61 -23.44 9.53
C THR A 58 9.45 -23.90 8.34
N GLY A 59 9.61 -23.07 7.32
CA GLY A 59 10.26 -23.43 6.06
C GLY A 59 9.41 -24.30 5.14
N GLU A 60 8.12 -24.48 5.46
CA GLU A 60 7.19 -25.25 4.65
C GLU A 60 6.80 -24.47 3.38
N VAL A 61 6.71 -25.20 2.27
CA VAL A 61 6.25 -24.67 0.98
C VAL A 61 4.73 -24.75 0.94
N GLU A 62 4.08 -23.61 0.95
CA GLU A 62 2.65 -23.48 0.68
C GLU A 62 2.47 -23.13 -0.79
N THR A 63 1.86 -24.03 -1.55
CA THR A 63 1.44 -23.73 -2.92
C THR A 63 0.07 -23.08 -2.82
N ASP A 64 -0.04 -21.83 -3.25
CA ASP A 64 -1.27 -21.03 -3.19
C ASP A 64 -2.29 -21.59 -4.20
N ALA A 65 -2.95 -22.70 -3.86
CA ALA A 65 -4.15 -23.15 -4.55
C ALA A 65 -5.33 -22.39 -3.96
N GLN A 66 -5.47 -21.12 -4.37
CA GLN A 66 -6.65 -20.23 -4.22
C GLN A 66 -6.33 -18.90 -3.55
N GLN A 67 -5.98 -17.89 -4.36
CA GLN A 67 -6.16 -16.50 -3.94
C GLN A 67 -6.61 -15.64 -5.11
N GLY A 68 -7.92 -15.73 -5.36
CA GLY A 68 -8.64 -14.96 -6.35
C GLY A 68 -10.14 -14.97 -6.07
N SER A 69 -10.54 -14.81 -4.81
CA SER A 69 -11.92 -14.46 -4.47
C SER A 69 -11.99 -13.93 -3.04
N VAL A 70 -11.84 -12.62 -2.87
CA VAL A 70 -12.44 -11.95 -1.72
C VAL A 70 -13.91 -11.72 -2.07
N GLY A 71 -14.68 -12.81 -2.10
CA GLY A 71 -16.12 -12.79 -2.24
C GLY A 71 -16.74 -12.80 -0.84
N GLY A 72 -17.25 -11.65 -0.39
CA GLY A 72 -18.10 -11.61 0.79
C GLY A 72 -19.35 -12.48 0.60
N GLY A 73 -19.67 -13.32 1.58
CA GLY A 73 -20.90 -14.12 1.60
C GLY A 73 -20.88 -15.31 2.58
N ASP A 74 -21.32 -15.05 3.81
CA ASP A 74 -21.96 -15.91 4.82
C ASP A 74 -21.38 -17.29 5.28
N PRO A 75 -21.25 -17.53 6.60
CA PRO A 75 -20.65 -18.75 7.18
C PRO A 75 -21.57 -19.99 7.28
N ALA A 76 -22.62 -20.14 6.46
CA ALA A 76 -23.72 -21.07 6.75
C ALA A 76 -23.89 -22.30 5.81
N SER A 77 -22.87 -22.73 5.05
CA SER A 77 -23.05 -23.82 4.06
C SER A 77 -22.20 -25.08 4.26
N ALA A 78 -21.46 -25.23 5.36
CA ALA A 78 -20.54 -26.37 5.51
C ALA A 78 -21.17 -27.65 6.12
N ASP A 79 -22.37 -27.59 6.70
CA ASP A 79 -22.89 -28.70 7.53
C ASP A 79 -23.84 -29.68 6.81
N ASN A 80 -24.01 -29.63 5.48
CA ASN A 80 -24.95 -30.54 4.80
C ASN A 80 -24.43 -31.12 3.48
N ALA A 81 -23.46 -32.03 3.57
CA ALA A 81 -23.18 -33.00 2.51
C ALA A 81 -23.22 -34.43 3.09
N PRO A 82 -24.01 -35.36 2.51
CA PRO A 82 -24.17 -36.70 3.04
C PRO A 82 -22.88 -37.53 2.87
N ALA A 83 -22.50 -38.27 3.92
CA ALA A 83 -21.31 -39.12 3.95
C ALA A 83 -21.33 -40.20 2.85
N PRO A 84 -20.18 -40.55 2.23
CA PRO A 84 -20.11 -41.62 1.24
C PRO A 84 -20.30 -43.01 1.87
N PRO A 85 -20.89 -43.99 1.15
CA PRO A 85 -21.12 -45.33 1.68
C PRO A 85 -19.80 -46.11 1.85
N VAL A 86 -19.62 -46.72 3.03
CA VAL A 86 -18.51 -47.63 3.32
C VAL A 86 -18.73 -48.98 2.63
N THR A 87 -17.86 -49.34 1.68
CA THR A 87 -17.77 -50.70 1.13
C THR A 87 -16.74 -51.51 1.90
N ALA A 88 -17.21 -52.54 2.60
CA ALA A 88 -16.35 -53.51 3.30
C ALA A 88 -15.65 -54.46 2.30
N PRO A 89 -14.40 -54.91 2.57
CA PRO A 89 -13.72 -55.88 1.70
C PRO A 89 -14.37 -57.26 1.79
N ALA A 90 -14.62 -57.89 0.64
CA ALA A 90 -15.04 -59.28 0.56
C ALA A 90 -13.83 -60.21 0.77
N ASN A 91 -14.03 -61.27 1.57
CA ASN A 91 -13.04 -62.28 1.96
C ASN A 91 -12.34 -62.97 0.79
#